data_AF-A0A2G4JEX9-F1
#
_entry.id   AF-A0A2G4JEX9-F1
#
_cell.length_a   1.000
_cell.length_b   1.000
_cell.length_c   1.000
_cell.angle_alpha   90.00
_cell.angle_beta   90.00
_cell.angle_gamma   90.00
#
_symmetry.space_group_name_H-M   'P 1'
#
loop_
_entity.id
_entity.type
_entity.pdbx_description
1 polymer ?
#
loop_
_entity_poly.entity_id
_entity_poly.type
_entity_poly.pdbx_seq_one_letter_code
_entity_poly.pdbx_strand_id
1 'polypeptide(L)' 'MRAIVSTFRKMSTETEQAHLFDYIEVFYNQRRCHSTLGQISPAEFERRALTQAA' A
#
# COMPACT_ATOMS: atom_id res chain seq x y z
N MET A 1 -2.89 -4.09 -3.06
CA MET A 1 -1.65 -3.35 -3.41
C MET A 1 -0.46 -3.74 -2.55
N ARG A 2 -0.64 -3.98 -1.24
CA ARG A 2 0.47 -4.31 -0.33
C ARG A 2 1.29 -5.53 -0.75
N ALA A 3 0.67 -6.56 -1.34
CA ALA A 3 1.36 -7.79 -1.72
C ALA A 3 2.47 -7.60 -2.76
N ILE A 4 2.34 -6.64 -3.68
CA ILE A 4 3.35 -6.40 -4.74
C ILE A 4 4.57 -5.67 -4.17
N VAL A 5 4.31 -4.66 -3.33
CA VAL A 5 5.32 -3.80 -2.70
C VAL A 5 6.11 -4.58 -1.63
N SER A 6 5.42 -5.39 -0.82
CA SER A 6 6.04 -6.18 0.25
C SER A 6 6.83 -7.39 -0.24
N THR A 7 6.48 -7.98 -1.39
CA THR A 7 7.29 -9.04 -2.01
C THR A 7 8.64 -8.49 -2.48
N PHE A 8 8.66 -7.27 -3.02
CA PHE A 8 9.89 -6.62 -3.48
C PHE A 8 10.83 -6.23 -2.33
N ARG A 9 10.28 -5.85 -1.17
CA ARG A 9 11.04 -5.51 0.04
C ARG A 9 11.94 -6.64 0.56
N LYS A 10 11.58 -7.91 0.34
CA LYS A 10 12.40 -9.06 0.75
C LYS A 10 13.68 -9.24 -0.09
N MET A 11 13.82 -8.55 -1.22
CA MET A 11 14.91 -8.75 -2.18
C MET A 11 15.95 -7.62 -2.23
N SER A 12 15.84 -6.54 -1.43
CA SER A 12 16.79 -5.41 -1.50
C SER A 12 17.10 -4.80 -0.13
N THR A 13 18.40 -4.66 0.15
CA THR A 13 18.97 -4.13 1.41
C THR A 13 19.64 -2.76 1.25
N GLU A 14 19.39 -2.05 0.15
CA GLU A 14 19.91 -0.69 -0.05
C GLU A 14 18.98 0.33 0.61
N THR A 15 19.56 1.17 1.48
CA THR A 15 18.88 2.17 2.32
C THR A 15 17.99 3.13 1.52
N GLU A 16 18.36 3.47 0.29
CA GLU A 16 17.58 4.38 -0.57
C GLU A 16 16.26 3.76 -1.04
N GLN A 17 16.24 2.45 -1.30
CA GLN A 17 15.02 1.75 -1.68
C GLN A 17 14.06 1.67 -0.48
N ALA A 18 14.59 1.49 0.74
CA ALA A 18 13.78 1.46 1.96
C ALA A 18 12.98 2.77 2.18
N HIS A 19 13.60 3.92 1.92
CA HIS A 19 12.92 5.22 2.03
C HIS A 19 11.78 5.38 1.02
N LEU A 20 11.97 4.92 -0.22
CA LEU A 20 10.92 4.92 -1.23
C LEU A 20 9.77 4.00 -0.84
N PHE A 21 10.06 2.83 -0.25
CA PHE A 21 9.05 1.90 0.25
C PHE A 21 8.21 2.50 1.37
N ASP A 22 8.87 3.14 2.35
CA ASP A 22 8.16 3.82 3.45
C ASP A 22 7.28 4.94 2.91
N TYR A 23 7.76 5.71 1.93
CA TYR A 23 6.93 6.71 1.27
C TYR A 23 5.71 6.10 0.57
N ILE A 24 5.88 4.99 -0.17
CA ILE A 24 4.78 4.35 -0.89
C ILE A 24 3.75 3.73 0.06
N GLU A 25 4.19 2.99 1.09
CA GLU A 25 3.28 2.29 2.01
C GLU A 25 2.62 3.21 3.03
N VAL A 26 3.39 4.13 3.62
CA VAL A 26 2.91 4.98 4.72
C VAL A 26 2.27 6.25 4.18
N PHE A 27 2.85 6.90 3.17
CA PHE A 27 2.32 8.18 2.70
C PHE A 27 1.41 8.04 1.49
N TYR A 28 1.89 7.40 0.42
CA TYR A 28 1.22 7.42 -0.87
C TYR A 28 -0.07 6.60 -0.88
N ASN A 29 0.00 5.34 -0.44
CA ASN A 29 -1.15 4.41 -0.44
C ASN A 29 -2.25 4.83 0.55
N GLN A 30 -1.93 5.64 1.56
CA GLN A 30 -2.92 6.18 2.49
C GLN A 30 -3.65 7.39 1.92
N ARG A 31 -2.95 8.26 1.16
CA ARG A 31 -3.48 9.54 0.68
C ARG A 31 -4.07 9.48 -0.72
N ARG A 32 -3.64 8.55 -1.57
CA ARG A 32 -4.14 8.44 -2.94
C ARG A 32 -5.54 7.87 -2.96
N CYS A 33 -6.51 8.62 -3.49
CA CYS A 33 -7.85 8.11 -3.77
C CYS A 33 -8.00 7.81 -5.26
N HIS A 34 -8.67 6.70 -5.58
CA HIS A 34 -8.97 6.32 -6.96
C HIS A 34 -10.48 6.39 -7.20
N SER A 35 -10.89 7.09 -8.27
CA SER A 35 -12.29 7.20 -8.68
C SER A 35 -12.92 5.83 -8.95
N THR A 36 -12.17 4.92 -9.58
CA THR A 36 -12.59 3.54 -9.85
C THR A 36 -12.85 2.70 -8.60
N LEU A 37 -12.23 3.05 -7.47
CA LEU A 37 -12.44 2.39 -6.17
C LEU A 37 -13.54 3.08 -5.33
N GLY A 38 -14.24 4.08 -5.89
CA GLY A 38 -15.22 4.87 -5.14
C GLY A 38 -14.60 5.98 -4.29
N GLN A 39 -13.49 6.57 -4.75
CA GLN A 39 -12.76 7.64 -4.06
C GLN A 39 -12.16 7.22 -2.71
N ILE A 40 -11.95 5.93 -2.50
CA ILE A 40 -11.26 5.41 -1.32
C ILE A 40 -9.79 5.14 -1.63
N SER A 41 -8.96 5.18 -0.59
CA SER A 41 -7.55 4.87 -0.73
C SER A 41 -7.31 3.36 -0.79
N PRO A 42 -6.22 2.91 -1.42
CA PRO A 42 -5.83 1.50 -1.41
C PRO A 42 -5.77 0.91 0.01
N ALA A 43 -5.33 1.69 1.00
CA ALA A 43 -5.31 1.25 2.39
C ALA A 43 -6.72 1.03 2.97
N GLU A 44 -7.69 1.90 2.65
CA GLU A 44 -9.09 1.67 3.05
C GLU A 44 -9.71 0.48 2.35
N PHE A 45 -9.41 0.30 1.07
CA PHE A 45 -9.93 -0.83 0.31
C PHE A 45 -9.52 -2.16 0.96
N GLU A 46 -8.23 -2.30 1.32
CA GLU A 46 -7.73 -3.49 2.01
C GLU A 46 -8.35 -3.65 3.42
N ARG A 47 -8.55 -2.56 4.17
CA ARG A 47 -9.24 -2.60 5.48
C ARG A 47 -10.69 -3.10 5.36
N ARG A 48 -11.45 -2.56 4.39
CA ARG A 48 -12.84 -2.98 4.15
C ARG A 48 -12.93 -4.44 3.71
N ALA A 49 -11.98 -4.89 2.88
CA ALA A 49 -11.90 -6.30 2.47
C ALA A 49 -11.66 -7.24 3.67
N LEU A 50 -10.82 -6.84 4.63
CA LEU A 50 -10.61 -7.60 5.87
C LEU A 50 -11.86 -7.66 6.75
N THR A 51 -12.61 -6.55 6.87
CA THR A 51 -13.87 -6.51 7.61
C THR A 51 -14.97 -7.34 6.96
N GLN A 52 -15.00 -7.44 5.63
CA GLN A 52 -15.98 -8.24 4.89
C GLN A 52 -15.68 -9.75 4.91
N ALA A 53 -14.43 -10.13 5.18
CA ALA A 53 -14.00 -11.53 5.24
C ALA A 53 -14.15 -12.15 6.65
N ALA A 54 -14.58 -11.37 7.64
CA ALA A 54 -14.86 -11.79 9.02
C ALA A 54 -16.37 -12.02 9.23
#